data_AF-A0A954JZL5-F1
#
_entry.id   AF-A0A954JZL5-F1
#
_cell.length_a   1.000
_cell.length_b   1.000
_cell.length_c   1.000
_cell.angle_alpha   90.00
_cell.angle_beta   90.00
_cell.angle_gamma   90.00
#
_symmetry.space_group_name_H-M   'P 1'
#
loop_
_entity.id
_entity.type
_entity.pdbx_description
1 polymer ?
#
loop_
_entity_poly.entity_id
_entity_poly.type
_entity_poly.pdbx_seq_one_letter_code
_entity_poly.pdbx_strand_id
1 'polypeptide(L)'
;MSAVQIFSEISVLISGHSIEDLPTDLPEDEAASLLNAVACAWHPRLLLLSGSIPVFRQADSLTDCPGRRVVFVPASSESWMPHEWRAIFREQGHIVIS
;
A
#
# COMPACT_ATOMS: atom_id res chain seq x y z
N MET A 1 -16.01 -13.31 -20.39
CA MET A 1 -15.53 -13.97 -19.16
C MET A 1 -15.33 -12.88 -18.13
N SER A 2 -15.99 -12.95 -16.97
CA SER A 2 -15.68 -12.03 -15.86
C SER A 2 -14.24 -12.32 -15.42
N ALA A 3 -13.41 -11.29 -15.28
CA ALA A 3 -12.08 -11.47 -14.73
C ALA A 3 -12.21 -12.04 -13.30
N VAL A 4 -11.45 -13.10 -12.98
CA VAL A 4 -11.38 -13.57 -11.60
C VAL A 4 -10.63 -12.51 -10.81
N GLN A 5 -11.35 -11.81 -9.94
CA GLN A 5 -10.77 -10.82 -9.05
C GLN A 5 -10.03 -11.57 -7.92
N ILE A 6 -8.71 -11.43 -7.87
CA ILE A 6 -7.84 -12.10 -6.88
C ILE A 6 -7.66 -11.23 -5.65
N PHE A 7 -7.60 -9.91 -5.84
CA PHE A 7 -7.39 -8.94 -4.77
C PHE A 7 -8.62 -8.04 -4.63
N SER A 8 -8.96 -7.69 -3.40
CA SER A 8 -10.01 -6.72 -3.13
C SER A 8 -9.55 -5.28 -3.34
N GLU A 9 -8.24 -5.02 -3.17
CA GLU A 9 -7.66 -3.68 -3.28
C GLU A 9 -6.15 -3.72 -3.55
N ILE A 10 -5.66 -2.62 -4.14
CA ILE A 10 -4.24 -2.24 -4.19
C ILE A 10 -4.06 -1.02 -3.27
N SER A 11 -3.32 -1.16 -2.18
CA SER A 11 -3.08 -0.08 -1.22
C SER A 11 -1.64 0.43 -1.32
N VAL A 12 -1.46 1.75 -1.29
CA VAL A 12 -0.16 2.40 -1.05
C VAL A 12 -0.23 3.07 0.31
N LEU A 13 0.63 2.66 1.25
CA LEU A 13 0.68 3.31 2.55
C LEU A 13 1.38 4.67 2.44
N ILE A 14 0.88 5.64 3.19
CA ILE A 14 1.45 6.98 3.28
C ILE A 14 1.71 7.35 4.74
N SER A 15 2.79 8.09 4.95
CA SER A 15 3.05 8.86 6.17
C SER A 15 2.12 10.08 6.19
N GLY A 16 1.35 10.25 7.27
CA GLY A 16 0.39 11.36 7.39
C GLY A 16 -1.05 10.96 7.06
N HIS A 17 -1.95 11.96 7.02
CA HIS A 17 -3.39 11.72 6.94
C HIS A 17 -3.94 11.75 5.51
N SER A 18 -3.26 12.45 4.61
CA SER A 18 -3.63 12.62 3.20
C SER A 18 -2.38 12.83 2.33
N ILE A 19 -2.56 12.78 1.01
CA ILE A 19 -1.48 13.08 0.05
C ILE A 19 -0.92 14.50 0.25
N GLU A 20 -1.76 15.44 0.66
CA GLU A 20 -1.36 16.84 0.86
C GLU A 20 -0.47 17.02 2.09
N ASP A 21 -0.49 16.05 3.00
CA ASP A 21 0.34 16.02 4.21
C ASP A 21 1.67 15.28 3.99
N LEU A 22 1.95 14.83 2.77
CA LEU A 22 3.18 14.11 2.49
C LEU A 22 4.40 15.03 2.69
N PRO A 23 5.44 14.56 3.39
CA PRO A 23 6.66 15.33 3.60
C PRO A 23 7.33 15.69 2.28
N THR A 24 7.75 16.96 2.16
CA THR A 24 8.40 17.49 0.95
C THR A 24 9.93 17.46 1.02
N ASP A 25 10.46 17.16 2.20
CA ASP A 25 11.88 17.12 2.56
C ASP A 25 12.38 15.71 2.89
N LEU A 26 11.76 14.68 2.28
CA LEU A 26 12.20 13.30 2.43
C LEU A 26 13.65 13.10 1.92
N PRO A 27 14.45 12.26 2.61
CA PRO A 27 15.70 11.75 2.06
C PRO A 27 15.48 11.07 0.70
N GLU A 28 16.50 11.10 -0.17
CA GLU A 28 16.43 10.59 -1.54
C GLU A 28 15.89 9.15 -1.61
N ASP A 29 16.41 8.25 -0.78
CA ASP A 29 15.99 6.85 -0.75
C ASP A 29 14.52 6.67 -0.34
N GLU A 30 14.06 7.46 0.63
CA GLU A 30 12.66 7.43 1.09
C GLU A 30 11.72 8.02 0.05
N ALA A 31 12.10 9.12 -0.60
CA ALA A 31 11.36 9.73 -1.69
C ALA A 31 11.26 8.78 -2.90
N ALA A 32 12.38 8.12 -3.26
CA ALA A 32 12.40 7.12 -4.32
C ALA A 32 11.53 5.90 -3.99
N SER A 33 11.58 5.42 -2.74
CA SER A 33 10.72 4.32 -2.27
C SER A 33 9.23 4.67 -2.41
N LEU A 34 8.82 5.88 -1.97
CA LEU A 34 7.43 6.35 -2.11
C LEU A 34 7.00 6.46 -3.58
N LEU A 35 7.82 7.08 -4.42
CA LEU A 35 7.52 7.20 -5.85
C LEU A 35 7.41 5.85 -6.53
N ASN A 36 8.30 4.91 -6.20
CA ASN A 36 8.28 3.55 -6.74
C ASN A 36 7.03 2.78 -6.31
N ALA A 37 6.62 2.88 -5.04
CA ALA A 37 5.39 2.28 -4.55
C ALA A 37 4.15 2.80 -5.32
N VAL A 38 4.08 4.12 -5.54
CA VAL A 38 3.01 4.73 -6.35
C VAL A 38 3.05 4.20 -7.77
N ALA A 39 4.19 4.28 -8.45
CA ALA A 39 4.31 3.85 -9.84
C ALA A 39 3.98 2.35 -10.02
N CYS A 40 4.49 1.49 -9.15
CA CYS A 40 4.25 0.05 -9.20
C CYS A 40 2.81 -0.34 -8.90
N ALA A 41 2.09 0.42 -8.05
CA ALA A 41 0.68 0.18 -7.78
C ALA A 41 -0.20 0.31 -9.04
N TRP A 42 0.23 1.13 -10.01
CA TRP A 42 -0.42 1.28 -11.32
C TRP A 42 -0.06 0.19 -12.34
N HIS A 43 0.67 -0.86 -11.95
CA HIS A 43 1.05 -1.92 -12.86
C HIS A 43 -0.20 -2.59 -13.50
N PRO A 44 -0.32 -2.69 -14.83
CA PRO A 44 -1.56 -3.11 -15.50
C PRO A 44 -2.10 -4.47 -15.05
N ARG A 45 -1.21 -5.41 -14.74
CA ARG A 45 -1.60 -6.73 -14.22
C ARG A 45 -2.23 -6.65 -12.82
N LEU A 46 -1.78 -5.72 -11.97
CA LEU A 46 -2.40 -5.54 -10.65
C LEU A 46 -3.82 -4.97 -10.81
N LEU A 47 -3.99 -3.96 -11.66
CA LEU A 47 -5.30 -3.37 -11.96
C LEU A 47 -6.29 -4.42 -12.48
N LEU A 48 -5.84 -5.31 -13.38
CA LEU A 48 -6.67 -6.40 -13.89
C LEU A 48 -7.05 -7.42 -12.81
N LEU A 49 -6.11 -7.76 -11.90
CA LEU A 49 -6.31 -8.76 -10.86
C LEU A 49 -7.12 -8.23 -9.66
N SER A 50 -7.11 -6.92 -9.42
CA SER A 50 -7.89 -6.27 -8.37
C SER A 50 -9.23 -5.75 -8.85
N GLY A 51 -9.37 -5.42 -10.14
CA GLY A 51 -10.52 -4.68 -10.65
C GLY A 51 -10.68 -3.29 -10.03
N SER A 52 -9.63 -2.77 -9.38
CA SER A 52 -9.63 -1.52 -8.62
C SER A 52 -8.44 -0.64 -9.02
N ILE A 53 -8.58 0.67 -8.84
CA ILE A 53 -7.44 1.60 -8.89
C ILE A 53 -6.70 1.58 -7.54
N PRO A 54 -5.42 2.01 -7.49
CA PRO A 54 -4.69 2.16 -6.23
C PRO A 54 -5.35 3.15 -5.27
N VAL A 55 -5.32 2.83 -3.99
CA VAL A 55 -5.85 3.66 -2.90
C VAL A 55 -4.72 4.01 -1.94
N PHE A 56 -4.63 5.29 -1.57
CA PHE A 56 -3.73 5.73 -0.51
C PHE A 56 -4.35 5.46 0.86
N ARG A 57 -3.61 4.83 1.75
CA ARG A 57 -4.05 4.53 3.12
C ARG A 57 -3.03 5.00 4.14
N GLN A 58 -3.53 5.42 5.29
CA GLN A 58 -2.69 5.81 6.42
C GLN A 58 -1.92 4.57 6.92
N ALA A 59 -0.65 4.75 7.22
CA ALA A 59 0.25 3.67 7.61
C ALA A 59 -0.16 2.93 8.89
N ASP A 60 -0.85 3.61 9.82
CA ASP A 60 -1.36 3.07 11.07
C ASP A 60 -2.76 2.42 10.96
N SER A 61 -3.45 2.61 9.83
CA SER A 61 -4.77 2.05 9.55
C SER A 61 -4.66 0.62 9.01
N LEU A 62 -4.30 -0.33 9.90
CA LEU A 62 -4.08 -1.73 9.55
C LEU A 62 -5.37 -2.57 9.40
N THR A 63 -6.54 -2.00 9.73
CA THR A 63 -7.83 -2.70 9.81
C THR A 63 -8.82 -2.25 8.72
N ASP A 64 -10.02 -2.84 8.72
CA ASP A 64 -11.18 -2.37 7.93
C ASP A 64 -11.07 -2.51 6.41
N CYS A 65 -10.41 -3.58 5.94
CA CYS A 65 -10.37 -3.90 4.53
C CYS A 65 -11.03 -5.27 4.26
N PRO A 66 -12.09 -5.33 3.42
CA PRO A 66 -12.68 -6.61 3.06
C PRO A 66 -11.73 -7.37 2.14
N GLY A 67 -11.38 -8.61 2.49
CA GLY A 67 -10.62 -9.52 1.62
C GLY A 67 -9.11 -9.26 1.55
N ARG A 68 -8.47 -9.93 0.58
CA ARG A 68 -7.01 -9.96 0.40
C ARG A 68 -6.53 -8.77 -0.44
N ARG A 69 -5.53 -8.04 0.06
CA ARG A 69 -4.95 -6.87 -0.64
C ARG A 69 -3.53 -7.11 -1.13
N VAL A 70 -3.11 -6.28 -2.09
CA VAL A 70 -1.69 -5.98 -2.35
C VAL A 70 -1.38 -4.66 -1.66
N VAL A 71 -0.43 -4.65 -0.73
CA VAL A 71 -0.07 -3.50 0.10
C VAL A 71 1.37 -3.11 -0.20
N PHE A 72 1.55 -1.91 -0.75
CA PHE A 72 2.84 -1.28 -0.92
C PHE A 72 3.19 -0.48 0.34
N VAL A 73 4.37 -0.74 0.90
CA VAL A 73 4.87 -0.13 2.13
C VAL A 73 6.16 0.64 1.79
N PRO A 74 6.07 1.94 1.48
CA PRO A 74 7.25 2.78 1.30
C PRO A 74 8.07 2.88 2.59
N ALA A 75 9.37 3.07 2.47
CA ALA A 75 10.28 3.26 3.60
C ALA A 75 9.83 4.41 4.52
N SER A 76 9.36 5.53 3.94
CA SER A 76 8.84 6.69 4.69
C SER A 76 7.61 6.39 5.55
N SER A 77 6.88 5.31 5.23
CA SER A 77 5.67 4.91 5.96
C SER A 77 5.96 3.92 7.08
N GLU A 78 7.06 3.17 7.03
CA GLU A 78 7.35 2.11 8.02
C GLU A 78 7.42 2.63 9.46
N SER A 79 7.97 3.83 9.66
CA SER A 79 8.11 4.46 10.99
C SER A 79 6.76 4.85 11.63
N TRP A 80 5.69 4.93 10.83
CA TRP A 80 4.34 5.23 11.28
C TRP A 80 3.53 3.97 11.57
N MET A 81 4.05 2.79 11.21
CA MET A 81 3.32 1.53 11.37
C MET A 81 3.50 0.95 12.78
N PRO A 82 2.45 0.32 13.35
CA PRO A 82 2.56 -0.45 14.59
C PRO A 82 3.63 -1.55 14.50
N HIS A 83 4.34 -1.84 15.59
CA HIS A 83 5.47 -2.78 15.61
C HIS A 83 5.12 -4.16 15.01
N GLU A 84 3.91 -4.65 15.24
CA GLU A 84 3.40 -5.95 14.78
C GLU A 84 2.80 -5.96 13.37
N TRP A 85 2.90 -4.87 12.59
CA TRP A 85 2.22 -4.73 11.30
C TRP A 85 2.49 -5.88 10.31
N ARG A 86 3.73 -6.39 10.28
CA ARG A 86 4.13 -7.50 9.40
C ARG A 86 3.36 -8.78 9.74
N ALA A 87 3.16 -9.04 11.04
CA ALA A 87 2.40 -10.20 11.50
C ALA A 87 0.92 -10.06 11.11
N ILE A 88 0.35 -8.87 11.34
CA ILE A 88 -1.06 -8.56 11.02
C ILE A 88 -1.34 -8.78 9.53
N PHE A 89 -0.55 -8.17 8.63
CA PHE A 89 -0.77 -8.32 7.19
C PHE A 89 -0.59 -9.76 6.71
N ARG A 90 0.37 -10.49 7.28
CA ARG A 90 0.57 -11.91 6.96
C ARG A 90 -0.62 -12.76 7.41
N GLU A 91 -1.14 -12.55 8.61
CA GLU A 91 -2.32 -13.26 9.15
C GLU A 91 -3.58 -12.96 8.34
N GLN A 92 -3.72 -11.73 7.84
CA GLN A 92 -4.79 -11.33 6.92
C GLN A 92 -4.57 -11.81 5.46
N GLY A 93 -3.48 -12.55 5.22
CA GLY A 93 -3.13 -13.10 3.91
C GLY A 93 -2.76 -12.06 2.86
N HIS A 94 -2.52 -10.81 3.23
CA HIS A 94 -2.15 -9.74 2.31
C HIS A 94 -0.80 -10.02 1.64
N ILE A 95 -0.61 -9.51 0.42
CA ILE A 95 0.71 -9.48 -0.23
C ILE A 95 1.34 -8.15 0.12
N VAL A 96 2.49 -8.18 0.78
CA VAL A 96 3.25 -6.98 1.15
C VAL A 96 4.41 -6.80 0.18
N ILE A 97 4.58 -5.57 -0.32
CA ILE A 97 5.72 -5.14 -1.13
C ILE A 97 6.34 -3.96 -0.40
N SER A 98 7.53 -4.15 0.15
CA SER A 98 8.33 -3.14 0.88
C SER A 98 9.70 -3.01 0.25
#